data_AF-A0A7C8ZJF4-F1
#
_entry.id   AF-A0A7C8ZJF4-F1
#
_cell.length_a   1.000
_cell.length_b   1.000
_cell.length_c   1.000
_cell.angle_alpha   90.00
_cell.angle_beta   90.00
_cell.angle_gamma   90.00
#
_symmetry.space_group_name_H-M   'P 1'
#
loop_
_entity.id
_entity.type
_entity.pdbx_description
1 polymer ?
#
loop_
_entity_poly.entity_id
_entity_poly.type
_entity_poly.pdbx_seq_one_letter_code
_entity_poly.pdbx_strand_id
1 'polypeptide(L)'
;MGKHSFRRRSLHAIGGDPNPYEQAISIIGRTLSPFDEDNLIPCFGFGDVTTHDNYVFSFYPDQRPCNDFEEVLARYKEIVPYIKLSGPTSFAPAIDAAVDIVRQSNCQYHV
;
A
#
# COMPACT_ATOMS: atom_id res chain seq x y z
N MET A 1 10.91 -3.07 15.14
CA MET A 1 11.40 -2.96 13.75
C MET A 1 12.24 -1.68 13.52
N GLY A 2 11.66 -0.47 13.42
CA GLY A 2 12.45 0.77 13.16
C GLY A 2 13.51 1.16 14.21
N LYS A 3 13.37 0.65 15.44
CA LYS A 3 14.35 0.81 16.54
C LYS A 3 15.78 0.40 16.17
N HIS A 4 15.94 -0.62 15.32
CA HIS A 4 17.26 -1.17 14.95
C HIS A 4 17.61 -0.92 13.48
N SER A 5 16.62 -0.88 12.58
CA SER A 5 16.85 -0.78 11.13
C SER A 5 16.67 0.63 10.55
N PHE A 6 16.07 1.58 11.28
CA PHE A 6 15.78 2.91 10.75
C PHE A 6 16.05 4.03 11.75
N ARG A 7 17.21 3.95 12.44
CA ARG A 7 17.69 5.00 13.37
C ARG A 7 16.65 5.38 14.44
N ARG A 8 15.86 4.41 14.93
CA ARG A 8 14.78 4.61 15.91
C ARG A 8 13.63 5.49 15.42
N ARG A 9 13.53 5.77 14.13
CA ARG A 9 12.38 6.44 13.52
C ARG A 9 11.27 5.44 13.20
N SER A 10 10.04 5.94 13.05
CA SER A 10 8.95 5.15 12.46
C SER A 10 9.34 4.70 11.06
N LEU A 11 8.95 3.48 10.68
CA LEU A 11 9.16 2.97 9.32
C LEU A 11 8.33 3.76 8.29
N HIS A 12 7.31 4.48 8.73
CA HIS A 12 6.49 5.40 7.91
C HIS A 12 6.94 6.87 8.02
N ALA A 13 8.04 7.16 8.71
CA ALA A 13 8.46 8.55 8.89
C ALA A 13 8.82 9.17 7.53
N ILE A 14 8.07 10.21 7.13
CA ILE A 14 8.37 11.01 5.94
C ILE A 14 9.48 12.01 6.29
N GLY A 15 10.46 12.17 5.40
CA GLY A 15 11.59 13.08 5.60
C GLY A 15 12.49 13.15 4.37
N GLY A 16 13.71 13.66 4.55
CA GLY A 16 14.66 13.84 3.44
C GLY A 16 15.20 12.55 2.83
N ASP A 17 15.31 11.47 3.62
CA ASP A 17 15.70 10.14 3.14
C ASP A 17 14.47 9.25 2.98
N PRO A 18 14.36 8.44 1.90
CA PRO A 18 13.27 7.49 1.73
C PRO A 18 13.19 6.49 2.89
N ASN A 19 12.01 6.33 3.46
CA ASN A 19 11.74 5.31 4.47
C ASN A 19 11.63 3.91 3.85
N PRO A 20 11.63 2.84 4.66
CA PRO A 20 11.59 1.46 4.13
C PRO A 20 10.38 1.13 3.26
N TYR A 21 9.21 1.74 3.50
CA TYR A 21 8.04 1.56 2.63
C TYR A 21 8.21 2.28 1.30
N GLU A 22 8.73 3.51 1.30
CA GLU A 22 9.04 4.25 0.06
C GLU A 22 10.05 3.48 -0.80
N GLN A 23 11.07 2.89 -0.17
CA GLN A 23 12.06 2.06 -0.85
C GLN A 23 11.42 0.79 -1.43
N ALA A 24 10.57 0.10 -0.66
CA ALA A 24 9.89 -1.10 -1.12
C ALA A 24 9.00 -0.81 -2.33
N ILE A 25 8.14 0.22 -2.27
CA ILE A 25 7.28 0.64 -3.38
C ILE A 25 8.12 0.95 -4.62
N SER A 26 9.22 1.68 -4.46
CA SER A 26 10.11 2.05 -5.57
C SER A 26 10.85 0.85 -6.19
N ILE A 27 11.21 -0.15 -5.38
CA ILE A 27 11.84 -1.39 -5.89
C ILE A 27 10.80 -2.22 -6.63
N ILE A 28 9.63 -2.43 -6.02
CA ILE A 28 8.53 -3.21 -6.59
C ILE A 28 8.13 -2.62 -7.94
N GLY A 29 7.91 -1.30 -8.03
CA GLY A 29 7.56 -0.66 -9.30
C GLY A 29 8.61 -0.89 -10.38
N ARG A 30 9.90 -0.69 -10.07
CA ARG A 30 10.97 -0.94 -11.05
C ARG A 30 11.05 -2.40 -11.52
N THR A 31 10.69 -3.36 -10.66
CA THR A 31 10.79 -4.78 -10.98
C THR A 31 9.52 -5.35 -11.62
N LEU A 32 8.35 -4.86 -11.25
CA LEU A 32 7.05 -5.43 -11.62
C LEU A 32 6.29 -4.62 -12.67
N SER A 33 6.57 -3.33 -12.86
CA SER A 33 5.95 -2.54 -13.94
C SER A 33 6.01 -3.19 -15.32
N PRO A 34 7.10 -3.89 -15.73
CA PRO A 34 7.13 -4.56 -17.03
C PRO A 34 6.14 -5.72 -17.18
N PHE A 35 5.59 -6.24 -16.08
CA PHE A 35 4.66 -7.37 -16.05
C PHE A 35 3.21 -6.94 -15.86
N ASP A 36 2.97 -5.64 -15.67
CA ASP A 36 1.63 -5.10 -15.48
C ASP A 36 1.08 -4.60 -16.81
N GLU A 37 0.00 -5.23 -17.30
CA GLU A 37 -0.49 -5.01 -18.66
C GLU A 37 -1.28 -3.69 -18.81
N ASP A 38 -1.91 -3.21 -17.74
CA ASP A 38 -2.75 -2.00 -17.73
C ASP A 38 -2.17 -0.84 -16.92
N ASN A 39 -1.09 -1.06 -16.16
CA ASN A 39 -0.48 -0.12 -15.19
C ASN A 39 -1.43 0.29 -14.05
N LEU A 40 -2.60 -0.34 -13.91
CA LEU A 40 -3.56 0.02 -12.88
C LEU A 40 -3.23 -0.75 -11.60
N ILE A 41 -2.79 -0.01 -10.58
CA ILE A 41 -2.39 -0.58 -9.29
C ILE A 41 -3.46 -0.28 -8.23
N PRO A 42 -4.35 -1.23 -7.89
CA PRO A 42 -5.20 -1.12 -6.72
C PRO A 42 -4.36 -0.98 -5.44
N CYS A 43 -4.55 0.11 -4.71
CA CYS A 43 -3.76 0.43 -3.53
C CYS A 43 -4.62 0.59 -2.28
N PHE A 44 -4.26 -0.16 -1.24
CA PHE A 44 -5.00 -0.23 0.01
C PHE A 44 -4.07 -0.10 1.22
N GLY A 45 -4.59 0.48 2.30
CA GLY A 45 -3.99 0.44 3.63
C GLY A 45 -4.88 -0.25 4.64
N PHE A 46 -4.28 -0.74 5.73
CA PHE A 46 -4.96 -1.42 6.84
C PHE A 46 -4.18 -1.18 8.14
N GLY A 47 -4.80 -1.51 9.28
CA GLY A 47 -4.17 -1.38 10.60
C GLY A 47 -4.12 0.05 11.14
N ASP A 48 -4.90 0.98 10.57
CA ASP A 48 -5.10 2.30 11.17
C ASP A 48 -6.29 2.29 12.15
N VAL A 49 -6.51 3.41 12.85
CA VAL A 49 -7.65 3.55 13.78
C VAL A 49 -9.02 3.45 13.09
N THR A 50 -9.12 3.65 11.77
CA THR A 50 -10.40 3.56 11.07
C THR A 50 -10.69 2.13 10.62
N THR A 51 -9.67 1.37 10.18
CA THR A 51 -9.86 -0.01 9.73
C THR A 51 -9.73 -1.07 10.82
N HIS A 52 -8.92 -0.79 11.85
CA HIS A 52 -8.44 -1.79 12.81
C HIS A 52 -7.95 -3.06 12.06
N ASP A 53 -8.48 -4.23 12.42
CA ASP A 53 -8.17 -5.55 11.88
C ASP A 53 -9.26 -6.13 10.97
N ASN A 54 -10.29 -5.37 10.63
CA ASN A 54 -11.48 -5.87 9.92
C ASN A 54 -11.63 -5.37 8.50
N TYR A 55 -10.99 -4.23 8.16
CA TYR A 55 -11.20 -3.58 6.86
C TYR A 55 -9.89 -3.12 6.23
N VAL A 56 -9.99 -2.73 4.96
CA VAL A 56 -8.99 -1.94 4.25
C VAL A 56 -9.58 -0.59 3.89
N PHE A 57 -8.74 0.43 3.75
CA PHE A 57 -9.13 1.68 3.11
C PHE A 57 -8.41 1.80 1.77
N SER A 58 -9.09 2.34 0.75
CA SER A 58 -8.46 2.65 -0.53
C SER A 58 -7.64 3.94 -0.44
N PHE A 59 -6.55 4.01 -1.20
CA PHE A 59 -5.75 5.24 -1.31
C PHE A 59 -6.56 6.42 -1.87
N TYR A 60 -7.61 6.16 -2.66
CA TYR A 60 -8.50 7.17 -3.19
C TYR A 60 -9.96 6.97 -2.73
N PRO A 61 -10.70 8.05 -2.41
CA PRO A 61 -12.08 7.95 -1.90
C PRO A 61 -13.07 7.31 -2.89
N ASP A 62 -12.84 7.46 -4.18
CA ASP A 62 -13.62 6.86 -5.28
C ASP A 62 -13.19 5.41 -5.59
N GLN A 63 -12.27 4.85 -4.80
CA GLN A 63 -11.74 3.49 -4.93
C GLN A 63 -11.02 3.22 -6.27
N ARG A 64 -10.62 4.27 -6.99
CA ARG A 64 -9.88 4.09 -8.24
C ARG A 64 -8.49 3.50 -7.97
N PRO A 65 -7.95 2.67 -8.89
CA PRO A 65 -6.55 2.28 -8.86
C PRO A 65 -5.62 3.49 -9.10
N CYS A 66 -4.36 3.34 -8.70
CA CYS A 66 -3.29 4.25 -9.13
C CYS A 66 -2.92 3.92 -10.59
N ASN A 67 -2.51 4.90 -11.37
CA ASN A 67 -2.16 4.76 -12.78
C ASN A 67 -0.76 4.16 -13.00
N ASP A 68 0.09 4.19 -11.98
CA ASP A 68 1.41 3.55 -11.96
C ASP A 68 1.97 3.55 -10.52
N PHE A 69 3.15 2.95 -10.34
CA PHE A 69 3.87 2.93 -9.07
C PHE A 69 4.42 4.29 -8.62
N GLU A 70 4.59 5.26 -9.53
CA GLU A 70 4.98 6.62 -9.16
C GLU A 70 3.82 7.31 -8.43
N GLU A 71 2.60 7.15 -8.92
CA GLU A 71 1.39 7.61 -8.25
C GLU A 71 1.17 6.88 -6.91
N VAL A 72 1.43 5.57 -6.83
CA VAL A 72 1.39 4.85 -5.54
C VAL A 72 2.31 5.51 -4.53
N LEU A 73 3.55 5.80 -4.92
CA LEU A 73 4.53 6.42 -4.04
C LEU A 73 4.14 7.85 -3.64
N ALA A 74 3.70 8.65 -4.61
CA ALA A 74 3.23 10.01 -4.35
C ALA A 74 2.06 10.01 -3.38
N ARG A 75 1.06 9.17 -3.63
CA ARG A 75 -0.15 9.07 -2.83
C ARG A 75 0.13 8.53 -1.42
N TYR A 76 1.04 7.56 -1.30
CA TYR A 76 1.54 7.08 0.00
C TYR A 76 2.09 8.24 0.86
N LYS A 77 2.93 9.11 0.28
CA LYS A 77 3.51 10.25 1.03
C LYS A 77 2.45 11.26 1.46
N GLU A 78 1.38 11.42 0.69
CA GLU A 78 0.28 12.32 1.02
C GLU A 78 -0.59 11.80 2.17
N ILE A 79 -0.92 10.51 2.18
CA ILE A 79 -1.88 9.95 3.15
C ILE A 79 -1.23 9.63 4.50
N VAL A 80 0.03 9.18 4.49
CA VAL A 80 0.73 8.70 5.70
C VAL A 80 0.74 9.69 6.87
N PRO A 81 0.97 11.00 6.66
CA PRO A 81 0.92 11.97 7.76
C PRO A 81 -0.43 12.06 8.48
N TYR A 82 -1.52 11.68 7.81
CA TYR A 82 -2.88 11.74 8.35
C TYR A 82 -3.35 10.40 8.92
N ILE A 83 -2.61 9.31 8.68
CA ILE A 83 -2.93 7.98 9.17
C ILE A 83 -2.46 7.85 10.62
N LYS A 84 -3.41 7.57 11.53
CA LYS A 84 -3.09 7.16 12.90
C LYS A 84 -2.89 5.65 12.92
N LEU A 85 -1.63 5.24 12.92
CA LEU A 85 -1.25 3.83 13.06
C LEU A 85 -1.79 3.27 14.37
N SER A 86 -2.43 2.11 14.30
CA SER A 86 -3.05 1.43 15.44
C SER A 86 -2.69 -0.06 15.43
N GLY A 87 -3.50 -0.85 16.11
CA GLY A 87 -3.57 -2.30 16.01
C GLY A 87 -4.95 -2.78 16.48
N PRO A 88 -5.19 -4.11 16.54
CA PRO A 88 -4.25 -5.18 16.20
C PRO A 88 -3.96 -5.27 14.69
N THR A 89 -2.90 -5.97 14.31
CA THR A 89 -2.48 -6.12 12.91
C THR A 89 -2.94 -7.47 12.37
N SER A 90 -3.83 -7.46 11.37
CA SER A 90 -4.27 -8.65 10.64
C SER A 90 -4.07 -8.42 9.14
N PHE A 91 -3.53 -9.41 8.43
CA PHE A 91 -3.45 -9.39 6.97
C PHE A 91 -4.73 -9.87 6.31
N ALA A 92 -5.67 -10.48 7.06
CA ALA A 92 -6.89 -11.05 6.49
C ALA A 92 -7.68 -10.04 5.64
N PRO A 93 -7.94 -8.79 6.09
CA PRO A 93 -8.69 -7.83 5.28
C PRO A 93 -8.01 -7.48 3.95
N ALA A 94 -6.69 -7.42 3.92
CA ALA A 94 -5.93 -7.14 2.70
C ALA A 94 -5.94 -8.31 1.73
N ILE A 95 -5.86 -9.55 2.24
CA ILE A 95 -5.97 -10.76 1.43
C ILE A 95 -7.38 -10.89 0.84
N ASP A 96 -8.40 -10.67 1.66
CA ASP A 96 -9.80 -10.74 1.22
C ASP A 96 -10.10 -9.71 0.13
N ALA A 97 -9.61 -8.47 0.30
CA ALA A 97 -9.73 -7.43 -0.74
C ALA A 97 -9.04 -7.84 -2.05
N ALA A 98 -7.85 -8.44 -1.98
CA ALA A 98 -7.16 -8.93 -3.18
C ALA A 98 -7.93 -10.07 -3.86
N VAL A 99 -8.49 -11.01 -3.09
CA VAL A 99 -9.33 -12.10 -3.60
C VAL A 99 -10.57 -11.55 -4.31
N ASP A 100 -11.21 -10.53 -3.74
CA ASP A 100 -12.40 -9.91 -4.33
C ASP A 100 -12.08 -9.19 -5.65
N ILE A 101 -10.93 -8.51 -5.75
CA ILE A 101 -10.46 -7.90 -7.00
C ILE A 101 -10.23 -8.97 -8.07
N VAL A 102 -9.53 -10.06 -7.75
CA VAL A 102 -9.27 -11.15 -8.70
C VAL A 102 -10.58 -11.78 -9.20
N ARG A 103 -11.56 -11.95 -8.31
CA ARG A 103 -12.90 -12.45 -8.67
C ARG A 103 -13.64 -11.50 -9.61
N GLN A 104 -13.59 -10.20 -9.34
CA GLN A 104 -14.28 -9.18 -10.15
C GLN A 104 -13.63 -8.97 -11.52
N SER A 105 -12.31 -9.10 -11.60
CA SER A 105 -11.54 -9.04 -12.85
C SER A 105 -11.58 -10.35 -13.64
N ASN A 106 -12.52 -11.24 -13.33
CA ASN A 106 -12.75 -12.48 -14.08
C ASN A 106 -11.48 -13.35 -14.23
N CYS A 107 -10.63 -13.37 -13.19
CA CYS A 107 -9.35 -14.09 -13.18
C CYS A 107 -8.28 -13.54 -14.15
N GLN A 108 -8.35 -12.29 -14.60
CA GLN A 108 -7.32 -11.68 -15.47
C GLN A 108 -5.95 -11.50 -14.80
N TYR A 109 -5.88 -11.46 -13.46
CA TYR A 109 -4.63 -11.43 -12.72
C TYR A 109 -4.15 -12.85 -12.38
N HIS A 110 -3.78 -13.63 -13.38
CA HIS A 110 -3.04 -14.88 -13.19
C HIS A 110 -1.72 -14.81 -13.96
N VAL A 111 -0.62 -15.04 -13.26
CA VAL A 111 0.71 -15.28 -13.82
C VAL A 111 0.87 -16.76 -14.15
#